data_AF-A0A928WDP6-F1
#
_entry.id   AF-A0A928WDP6-F1
#
_cell.length_a   1.000
_cell.length_b   1.000
_cell.length_c   1.000
_cell.angle_alpha   90.00
_cell.angle_beta   90.00
_cell.angle_gamma   90.00
#
_symmetry.space_group_name_H-M   'P 1'
#
loop_
_entity.id
_entity.type
_entity.pdbx_description
1 polymer ?
#
loop_
_entity_poly.entity_id
_entity_poly.type
_entity_poly.pdbx_seq_one_letter_code
_entity_poly.pdbx_strand_id
1 'polypeptide(L)'
;MFNNEIIGDRSNNSLMGTEEKDRILGFQGNDLLIGKQGNDILLGGAGEDILNGANPNSRNPGAGEIDILSGAKDADTFVLGDAANIYYSESGINDYALIKNFGANDTVQLKGEARDYFLREDLVVGGSSGTAIIAEENEELIGFIKHRENLNLDSDRFDYIELPDLDQIYVFSDSLADPGNIYNATKSVQLIDNIFGSNIPVTPPSPPYFEGRFSNGLVWVERLAAELDVDLIPSTELAVIFPGLNLNSPVNLSFSDGFGLEINSNFKGRTTEESVNFAFGGAQTGAEGAGENGELIPGIQQQVEWFIEDHQQADTTADSDALYIISGGRNDYSDDNPNPEDVVNNIEQEIESLYEIGARDFLVSNLSDLGKLPATPAPLADTFSGYTEAHNELLEQTINELNDSLTGANIVILDFNALFDDILENPGDYDLTNVTDPYLDPITLEPTVGANVDEYLFYDTVHPTAAVHEITNDFVLKNMSLV
;
A
#
# COMPACT_ATOMS: atom_id res chain seq x y z
N MET A 1 -32.28 0.90 16.18
CA MET A 1 -31.49 1.35 17.34
C MET A 1 -30.06 1.40 16.85
N PHE A 2 -29.22 2.29 17.37
CA PHE A 2 -27.78 2.21 17.11
C PHE A 2 -27.22 1.08 17.97
N ASN A 3 -26.21 0.41 17.45
CA ASN A 3 -25.56 -0.67 18.17
C ASN A 3 -24.44 -0.11 19.04
N ASN A 4 -23.66 0.86 18.53
CA ASN A 4 -22.64 1.55 19.31
C ASN A 4 -22.78 3.09 19.28
N GLU A 5 -22.26 3.73 20.32
CA GLU A 5 -22.11 5.18 20.41
C GLU A 5 -20.65 5.47 20.74
N ILE A 6 -19.94 6.09 19.79
CA ILE A 6 -18.52 6.43 19.86
C ILE A 6 -18.41 7.95 20.02
N ILE A 7 -17.60 8.38 20.98
CA ILE A 7 -17.65 9.76 21.49
C ILE A 7 -16.23 10.29 21.64
N GLY A 8 -15.93 11.37 20.92
CA GLY A 8 -14.73 12.19 21.04
C GLY A 8 -14.75 13.14 22.24
N ASP A 9 -13.84 14.11 22.24
CA ASP A 9 -13.68 15.06 23.34
C ASP A 9 -13.66 16.53 22.91
N ARG A 10 -12.61 17.30 23.20
CA ARG A 10 -12.47 18.69 22.76
C ARG A 10 -11.17 18.94 21.99
N SER A 11 -10.47 17.86 21.71
CA SER A 11 -9.22 17.80 20.99
C SER A 11 -9.50 17.18 19.63
N ASN A 12 -8.58 17.32 18.70
CA ASN A 12 -8.66 16.62 17.42
C ASN A 12 -8.70 15.10 17.68
N ASN A 13 -9.73 14.43 17.19
CA ASN A 13 -9.91 13.00 17.37
C ASN A 13 -9.85 12.28 16.02
N SER A 14 -9.27 11.07 16.03
CA SER A 14 -9.48 10.08 14.97
C SER A 14 -10.41 9.02 15.54
N LEU A 15 -11.65 8.98 15.06
CA LEU A 15 -12.70 8.09 15.56
C LEU A 15 -13.17 7.18 14.43
N MET A 16 -13.11 5.88 14.69
CA MET A 16 -13.49 4.85 13.75
C MET A 16 -14.65 4.02 14.32
N GLY A 17 -15.66 3.81 13.50
CA GLY A 17 -16.79 2.93 13.76
C GLY A 17 -16.43 1.45 13.75
N THR A 18 -17.48 0.65 13.85
CA THR A 18 -17.50 -0.80 13.75
C THR A 18 -18.23 -1.20 12.47
N GLU A 19 -18.25 -2.49 12.11
CA GLU A 19 -19.07 -2.96 10.97
C GLU A 19 -20.59 -3.02 11.26
N GLU A 20 -21.04 -2.32 12.29
CA GLU A 20 -22.44 -2.22 12.67
C GLU A 20 -22.93 -0.78 12.61
N LYS A 21 -24.25 -0.61 12.63
CA LYS A 21 -24.88 0.71 12.67
C LYS A 21 -24.46 1.50 13.91
N ASP A 22 -23.69 2.55 13.68
CA ASP A 22 -23.04 3.35 14.69
C ASP A 22 -23.51 4.80 14.74
N ARG A 23 -23.18 5.43 15.87
CA ARG A 23 -23.33 6.85 16.07
C ARG A 23 -22.03 7.42 16.60
N ILE A 24 -21.38 8.26 15.80
CA ILE A 24 -20.07 8.85 16.09
C ILE A 24 -20.25 10.36 16.33
N LEU A 25 -19.65 10.87 17.40
CA LEU A 25 -19.75 12.25 17.87
C LEU A 25 -18.35 12.83 18.10
N GLY A 26 -17.88 13.75 17.24
CA GLY A 26 -16.55 14.39 17.37
C GLY A 26 -16.48 15.46 18.47
N PHE A 27 -17.46 16.36 18.48
CA PHE A 27 -17.64 17.51 19.37
C PHE A 27 -16.85 18.78 19.02
N GLN A 28 -15.65 18.98 19.58
CA GLN A 28 -14.81 20.16 19.31
C GLN A 28 -13.43 19.67 18.90
N GLY A 29 -12.81 20.36 17.97
CA GLY A 29 -11.54 19.93 17.40
C GLY A 29 -11.71 19.73 15.91
N ASN A 30 -10.61 19.52 15.20
CA ASN A 30 -10.65 19.08 13.82
C ASN A 30 -10.63 17.54 13.84
N ASP A 31 -11.78 16.93 13.63
CA ASP A 31 -11.97 15.49 13.82
C ASP A 31 -11.95 14.72 12.49
N LEU A 32 -11.36 13.53 12.49
CA LEU A 32 -11.51 12.52 11.44
C LEU A 32 -12.51 11.47 11.93
N LEU A 33 -13.65 11.37 11.27
CA LEU A 33 -14.72 10.42 11.59
C LEU A 33 -14.91 9.42 10.43
N ILE A 34 -14.73 8.13 10.71
CA ILE A 34 -14.92 7.03 9.74
C ILE A 34 -16.01 6.10 10.26
N GLY A 35 -17.08 5.89 9.48
CA GLY A 35 -18.23 5.04 9.85
C GLY A 35 -17.93 3.55 9.80
N LYS A 36 -17.12 3.11 8.82
CA LYS A 36 -16.96 1.70 8.42
C LYS A 36 -18.24 1.12 7.78
N GLN A 37 -18.47 -0.19 7.85
CA GLN A 37 -19.67 -0.80 7.29
C GLN A 37 -20.88 -0.53 8.19
N GLY A 38 -22.00 -0.10 7.62
CA GLY A 38 -23.14 0.24 8.47
C GLY A 38 -24.17 1.15 7.84
N ASN A 39 -24.95 1.80 8.68
CA ASN A 39 -25.81 2.90 8.24
C ASN A 39 -25.70 3.95 9.33
N ASP A 40 -24.62 4.69 9.32
CA ASP A 40 -24.08 5.37 10.48
C ASP A 40 -24.58 6.80 10.56
N ILE A 41 -24.32 7.39 11.73
CA ILE A 41 -24.52 8.82 11.94
C ILE A 41 -23.23 9.41 12.46
N LEU A 42 -22.61 10.23 11.62
CA LEU A 42 -21.40 10.98 11.95
C LEU A 42 -21.75 12.44 12.19
N LEU A 43 -21.43 12.92 13.38
CA LEU A 43 -21.63 14.30 13.81
C LEU A 43 -20.28 14.89 14.17
N GLY A 44 -19.71 15.69 13.27
CA GLY A 44 -18.39 16.34 13.44
C GLY A 44 -18.40 17.26 14.65
N GLY A 45 -19.06 18.41 14.53
CA GLY A 45 -19.35 19.28 15.66
C GLY A 45 -18.90 20.70 15.42
N ALA A 46 -17.73 21.08 15.94
CA ALA A 46 -17.16 22.39 15.75
C ALA A 46 -15.66 22.26 15.54
N GLY A 47 -15.17 22.85 14.45
CA GLY A 47 -13.83 22.65 13.94
C GLY A 47 -13.90 22.23 12.48
N GLU A 48 -12.76 22.02 11.86
CA GLU A 48 -12.71 21.58 10.47
C GLU A 48 -12.66 20.05 10.45
N ASP A 49 -13.81 19.41 10.23
CA ASP A 49 -13.95 17.96 10.36
C ASP A 49 -13.91 17.25 8.99
N ILE A 50 -13.40 16.02 8.96
CA ILE A 50 -13.46 15.10 7.81
C ILE A 50 -14.41 13.96 8.16
N LEU A 51 -15.49 13.80 7.38
CA LEU A 51 -16.53 12.82 7.64
C LEU A 51 -16.61 11.82 6.47
N ASN A 52 -16.24 10.58 6.74
CA ASN A 52 -16.40 9.45 5.82
C ASN A 52 -17.39 8.44 6.42
N GLY A 53 -18.56 8.28 5.78
CA GLY A 53 -19.58 7.34 6.26
C GLY A 53 -19.23 5.87 6.03
N ALA A 54 -18.39 5.57 5.06
CA ALA A 54 -18.12 4.21 4.60
C ALA A 54 -16.80 3.66 5.18
N ASN A 55 -16.56 2.36 4.99
CA ASN A 55 -15.23 1.78 5.14
C ASN A 55 -14.36 2.11 3.92
N PRO A 56 -13.36 3.02 4.02
CA PRO A 56 -12.50 3.37 2.88
C PRO A 56 -11.68 2.18 2.40
N ASN A 57 -11.39 1.18 3.25
CA ASN A 57 -10.59 0.02 2.86
C ASN A 57 -11.41 -1.06 2.13
N SER A 58 -12.74 -1.00 2.18
CA SER A 58 -13.60 -1.92 1.45
C SER A 58 -13.38 -1.83 -0.07
N ARG A 59 -13.64 -2.94 -0.76
CA ARG A 59 -13.66 -3.00 -2.23
C ARG A 59 -14.76 -2.11 -2.83
N ASN A 60 -15.92 -2.02 -2.16
CA ASN A 60 -17.04 -1.20 -2.59
C ASN A 60 -17.51 -0.31 -1.42
N PRO A 61 -16.79 0.77 -1.09
CA PRO A 61 -17.12 1.62 0.06
C PRO A 61 -18.55 2.18 -0.08
N GLY A 62 -19.37 2.05 0.97
CA GLY A 62 -20.74 2.58 0.97
C GLY A 62 -21.77 1.68 0.30
N ALA A 63 -21.38 0.51 -0.23
CA ALA A 63 -22.29 -0.36 -0.96
C ALA A 63 -23.45 -0.86 -0.07
N GLY A 64 -24.67 -0.44 -0.41
CA GLY A 64 -25.87 -0.75 0.35
C GLY A 64 -26.06 0.05 1.66
N GLU A 65 -25.32 1.13 1.84
CA GLU A 65 -25.25 1.92 3.08
C GLU A 65 -25.87 3.31 2.92
N ILE A 66 -26.72 3.72 3.87
CA ILE A 66 -27.25 5.08 3.96
C ILE A 66 -26.75 5.74 5.23
N ASP A 67 -25.66 6.49 5.06
CA ASP A 67 -25.02 7.23 6.13
C ASP A 67 -25.58 8.64 6.28
N ILE A 68 -25.50 9.18 7.49
CA ILE A 68 -25.91 10.54 7.79
C ILE A 68 -24.71 11.30 8.29
N LEU A 69 -24.25 12.26 7.48
CA LEU A 69 -23.07 13.07 7.78
C LEU A 69 -23.50 14.50 8.11
N SER A 70 -22.95 15.08 9.18
CA SER A 70 -23.20 16.48 9.56
C SER A 70 -22.00 17.06 10.29
N GLY A 71 -21.17 17.84 9.60
CA GLY A 71 -20.04 18.56 10.20
C GLY A 71 -20.45 19.73 11.11
N ALA A 72 -21.56 20.40 10.78
CA ALA A 72 -22.24 21.42 11.57
C ALA A 72 -21.65 22.84 11.55
N LYS A 73 -20.54 23.14 12.24
CA LYS A 73 -19.94 24.48 12.24
C LYS A 73 -18.53 24.43 11.68
N ASP A 74 -18.15 25.53 11.04
CA ASP A 74 -16.84 25.74 10.42
C ASP A 74 -16.74 24.99 9.07
N ALA A 75 -15.55 24.72 8.55
CA ALA A 75 -15.38 24.17 7.19
C ALA A 75 -15.15 22.67 7.25
N ASP A 76 -16.14 21.90 6.84
CA ASP A 76 -16.13 20.44 6.93
C ASP A 76 -15.97 19.78 5.56
N THR A 77 -15.31 18.63 5.49
CA THR A 77 -15.17 17.81 4.28
C THR A 77 -16.02 16.55 4.39
N PHE A 78 -16.89 16.32 3.40
CA PHE A 78 -17.70 15.11 3.29
C PHE A 78 -17.13 14.19 2.21
N VAL A 79 -16.67 13.00 2.60
CA VAL A 79 -15.96 12.08 1.70
C VAL A 79 -16.93 11.16 0.98
N LEU A 80 -17.00 11.27 -0.35
CA LEU A 80 -17.79 10.38 -1.24
C LEU A 80 -16.92 9.69 -2.30
N GLY A 81 -15.61 9.78 -2.17
CA GLY A 81 -14.65 9.10 -3.03
C GLY A 81 -13.22 9.44 -2.65
N ASP A 82 -12.30 8.62 -3.12
CA ASP A 82 -10.85 8.80 -3.03
C ASP A 82 -10.23 8.66 -4.43
N ALA A 83 -8.91 8.66 -4.55
CA ALA A 83 -8.25 8.55 -5.85
C ALA A 83 -8.62 7.25 -6.60
N ALA A 84 -8.97 6.20 -5.88
CA ALA A 84 -9.25 4.87 -6.42
C ALA A 84 -10.76 4.63 -6.65
N ASN A 85 -11.63 5.06 -5.73
CA ASN A 85 -13.03 4.62 -5.68
C ASN A 85 -14.03 5.78 -5.57
N ILE A 86 -15.15 5.65 -6.30
CA ILE A 86 -16.38 6.38 -6.01
C ILE A 86 -17.14 5.61 -4.95
N TYR A 87 -17.54 6.26 -3.85
CA TYR A 87 -18.27 5.59 -2.77
C TYR A 87 -19.77 5.57 -3.07
N TYR A 88 -20.49 4.63 -2.46
CA TYR A 88 -21.94 4.44 -2.63
C TYR A 88 -22.36 4.22 -4.09
N SER A 89 -21.54 3.50 -4.87
CA SER A 89 -21.61 3.44 -6.34
C SER A 89 -22.29 2.18 -6.91
N GLU A 90 -22.96 1.34 -6.09
CA GLU A 90 -23.39 0.00 -6.51
C GLU A 90 -24.91 -0.30 -6.39
N SER A 91 -25.72 0.44 -5.62
CA SER A 91 -27.09 0.00 -5.23
C SER A 91 -28.26 0.95 -5.55
N GLY A 92 -28.13 1.81 -6.55
CA GLY A 92 -29.16 2.69 -7.11
C GLY A 92 -29.53 3.91 -6.24
N ILE A 93 -30.39 3.64 -5.26
CA ILE A 93 -30.87 4.64 -4.29
C ILE A 93 -30.93 4.03 -2.89
N ASN A 94 -30.39 2.82 -2.74
CA ASN A 94 -30.37 2.09 -1.48
C ASN A 94 -29.07 2.31 -0.71
N ASP A 95 -28.09 2.94 -1.36
CA ASP A 95 -26.88 3.50 -0.83
C ASP A 95 -26.80 4.98 -1.20
N TYR A 96 -26.33 5.81 -0.27
CA TYR A 96 -25.90 7.20 -0.47
C TYR A 96 -25.54 7.86 0.86
N ALA A 97 -24.63 8.82 0.84
CA ALA A 97 -24.42 9.70 1.99
C ALA A 97 -25.47 10.83 2.06
N LEU A 98 -26.24 10.88 3.14
CA LEU A 98 -27.14 11.99 3.46
C LEU A 98 -26.40 13.11 4.21
N ILE A 99 -25.96 14.11 3.46
CA ILE A 99 -25.25 15.28 4.00
C ILE A 99 -26.26 16.30 4.57
N LYS A 100 -26.08 16.65 5.84
CA LYS A 100 -26.91 17.62 6.57
C LYS A 100 -26.07 18.81 7.02
N ASN A 101 -26.74 19.95 7.15
CA ASN A 101 -26.15 21.21 7.63
C ASN A 101 -24.99 21.74 6.78
N PHE A 102 -24.87 21.30 5.52
CA PHE A 102 -23.84 21.76 4.59
C PHE A 102 -23.75 23.29 4.57
N GLY A 103 -22.68 23.84 5.11
CA GLY A 103 -22.39 25.25 5.31
C GLY A 103 -21.98 25.96 4.03
N ALA A 104 -21.33 27.11 4.18
CA ALA A 104 -20.84 27.90 3.05
C ALA A 104 -19.41 27.54 2.65
N ASN A 105 -18.65 26.95 3.58
CA ASN A 105 -17.23 26.62 3.40
C ASN A 105 -17.00 25.10 3.31
N ASP A 106 -18.02 24.30 3.57
CA ASP A 106 -17.93 22.84 3.52
C ASP A 106 -17.65 22.36 2.10
N THR A 107 -16.93 21.26 1.96
CA THR A 107 -16.58 20.65 0.68
C THR A 107 -17.11 19.23 0.61
N VAL A 108 -17.29 18.72 -0.61
CA VAL A 108 -17.52 17.30 -0.87
C VAL A 108 -16.32 16.78 -1.64
N GLN A 109 -15.65 15.76 -1.11
CA GLN A 109 -14.56 15.09 -1.79
C GLN A 109 -15.12 14.01 -2.72
N LEU A 110 -14.64 14.01 -3.96
CA LEU A 110 -15.05 13.14 -5.06
C LEU A 110 -13.80 12.60 -5.79
N LYS A 111 -13.96 11.49 -6.51
CA LYS A 111 -12.92 10.92 -7.37
C LYS A 111 -12.93 11.60 -8.74
N GLY A 112 -11.79 11.74 -9.41
CA GLY A 112 -11.75 12.14 -10.81
C GLY A 112 -12.02 13.63 -10.98
N GLU A 113 -12.83 14.02 -11.97
CA GLU A 113 -13.10 15.43 -12.28
C GLU A 113 -14.60 15.77 -12.23
N ALA A 114 -14.92 17.07 -12.26
CA ALA A 114 -16.30 17.57 -12.30
C ALA A 114 -17.18 16.97 -13.40
N ARG A 115 -16.59 16.57 -14.54
CA ARG A 115 -17.32 15.96 -15.65
C ARG A 115 -17.84 14.57 -15.33
N ASP A 116 -17.27 13.88 -14.35
CA ASP A 116 -17.65 12.51 -13.99
C ASP A 116 -18.92 12.49 -13.12
N TYR A 117 -19.52 13.66 -12.87
CA TYR A 117 -20.71 13.83 -12.04
C TYR A 117 -21.74 14.78 -12.65
N PHE A 118 -22.99 14.67 -12.19
CA PHE A 118 -24.01 15.70 -12.40
C PHE A 118 -24.91 15.90 -11.18
N LEU A 119 -25.44 17.12 -11.05
CA LEU A 119 -26.29 17.52 -9.93
C LEU A 119 -27.77 17.48 -10.32
N ARG A 120 -28.63 16.96 -9.44
CA ARG A 120 -30.09 16.90 -9.61
C ARG A 120 -30.82 17.49 -8.41
N GLU A 121 -31.74 18.42 -8.66
CA GLU A 121 -32.50 19.10 -7.59
C GLU A 121 -34.00 18.76 -7.62
N ASP A 122 -34.43 18.02 -8.64
CA ASP A 122 -35.79 17.50 -8.77
C ASP A 122 -36.03 16.21 -7.96
N LEU A 123 -34.96 15.58 -7.45
CA LEU A 123 -35.03 14.37 -6.65
C LEU A 123 -35.39 14.70 -5.20
N VAL A 124 -36.35 13.94 -4.66
CA VAL A 124 -36.70 13.99 -3.23
C VAL A 124 -36.19 12.72 -2.58
N VAL A 125 -35.08 12.84 -1.86
CA VAL A 125 -34.45 11.73 -1.13
C VAL A 125 -34.83 11.82 0.34
N GLY A 126 -35.28 10.71 0.93
CA GLY A 126 -35.70 10.68 2.35
C GLY A 126 -36.79 11.71 2.71
N GLY A 127 -37.64 12.09 1.75
CA GLY A 127 -38.70 13.09 1.94
C GLY A 127 -38.22 14.54 2.06
N SER A 128 -36.96 14.82 1.70
CA SER A 128 -36.36 16.17 1.76
C SER A 128 -35.98 16.65 0.37
N SER A 129 -36.11 17.96 0.12
CA SER A 129 -35.50 18.60 -1.06
C SER A 129 -34.03 18.92 -0.80
N GLY A 130 -33.26 19.06 -1.87
CA GLY A 130 -31.82 19.27 -1.81
C GLY A 130 -31.17 19.03 -3.18
N THR A 131 -29.85 18.89 -3.18
CA THR A 131 -29.06 18.55 -4.36
C THR A 131 -28.57 17.11 -4.24
N ALA A 132 -28.99 16.26 -5.17
CA ALA A 132 -28.41 14.94 -5.39
C ALA A 132 -27.13 15.06 -6.23
N ILE A 133 -26.10 14.32 -5.84
CA ILE A 133 -24.84 14.14 -6.57
C ILE A 133 -24.92 12.76 -7.22
N ILE A 134 -24.83 12.73 -8.54
CA ILE A 134 -24.96 11.50 -9.32
C ILE A 134 -23.64 11.23 -10.06
N ALA A 135 -23.10 10.02 -9.94
CA ALA A 135 -21.96 9.58 -10.74
C ALA A 135 -22.39 9.31 -12.19
N GLU A 136 -21.66 9.82 -13.17
CA GLU A 136 -22.04 9.75 -14.58
C GLU A 136 -21.92 8.33 -15.15
N GLU A 137 -20.89 7.57 -14.74
CA GLU A 137 -20.56 6.28 -15.33
C GLU A 137 -21.69 5.23 -15.24
N ASN A 138 -22.47 5.29 -14.16
CA ASN A 138 -23.51 4.33 -13.80
C ASN A 138 -24.87 4.98 -13.48
N GLU A 139 -24.98 6.31 -13.60
CA GLU A 139 -26.16 7.11 -13.20
C GLU A 139 -26.58 6.89 -11.72
N GLU A 140 -25.60 6.72 -10.83
CA GLU A 140 -25.79 6.28 -9.44
C GLU A 140 -25.86 7.43 -8.42
N LEU A 141 -26.76 7.34 -7.43
CA LEU A 141 -26.87 8.35 -6.38
C LEU A 141 -25.83 8.09 -5.29
N ILE A 142 -24.75 8.87 -5.28
CA ILE A 142 -23.68 8.69 -4.28
C ILE A 142 -23.86 9.59 -3.04
N GLY A 143 -24.58 10.70 -3.19
CA GLY A 143 -24.76 11.67 -2.12
C GLY A 143 -25.96 12.58 -2.29
N PHE A 144 -26.52 13.03 -1.17
CA PHE A 144 -27.63 13.98 -1.15
C PHE A 144 -27.41 15.09 -0.12
N ILE A 145 -27.21 16.31 -0.61
CA ILE A 145 -27.04 17.51 0.22
C ILE A 145 -28.42 18.09 0.54
N LYS A 146 -28.87 17.87 1.77
CA LYS A 146 -30.20 18.26 2.21
C LYS A 146 -30.36 19.78 2.32
N HIS A 147 -31.45 20.30 1.76
CA HIS A 147 -31.85 21.71 1.82
C HIS A 147 -30.83 22.71 1.23
N ARG A 148 -30.00 22.24 0.29
CA ARG A 148 -29.14 23.08 -0.53
C ARG A 148 -29.49 22.86 -2.00
N GLU A 149 -29.42 23.96 -2.76
CA GLU A 149 -29.74 24.04 -4.19
C GLU A 149 -28.81 25.10 -4.80
N ASN A 150 -28.70 25.13 -6.13
CA ASN A 150 -27.84 25.98 -6.94
C ASN A 150 -26.34 25.77 -6.67
N LEU A 151 -25.94 24.53 -6.40
CA LEU A 151 -24.52 24.14 -6.33
C LEU A 151 -23.94 24.00 -7.75
N ASN A 152 -22.63 24.15 -7.86
CA ASN A 152 -21.90 24.03 -9.12
C ASN A 152 -20.69 23.11 -8.92
N LEU A 153 -20.56 22.08 -9.77
CA LEU A 153 -19.46 21.13 -9.71
C LEU A 153 -18.09 21.79 -9.98
N ASP A 154 -18.06 22.91 -10.70
CA ASP A 154 -16.82 23.69 -10.93
C ASP A 154 -16.49 24.69 -9.79
N SER A 155 -17.22 24.65 -8.67
CA SER A 155 -16.94 25.53 -7.53
C SER A 155 -15.96 24.90 -6.54
N ASP A 156 -15.38 25.72 -5.67
CA ASP A 156 -14.55 25.31 -4.53
C ASP A 156 -15.29 24.49 -3.46
N ARG A 157 -16.54 24.09 -3.73
CA ARG A 157 -17.37 23.26 -2.86
C ARG A 157 -17.22 21.76 -3.15
N PHE A 158 -16.53 21.42 -4.23
CA PHE A 158 -16.24 20.04 -4.62
C PHE A 158 -14.73 19.93 -4.79
N ASP A 159 -14.15 19.00 -4.03
CA ASP A 159 -12.75 18.66 -4.12
C ASP A 159 -12.62 17.34 -4.88
N TYR A 160 -11.67 17.28 -5.79
CA TYR A 160 -11.58 16.24 -6.81
C TYR A 160 -10.21 15.58 -6.68
N ILE A 161 -10.23 14.29 -6.34
CA ILE A 161 -9.04 13.52 -6.06
C ILE A 161 -8.75 12.61 -7.25
N GLU A 162 -7.57 12.78 -7.82
CA GLU A 162 -7.04 11.94 -8.89
C GLU A 162 -5.78 11.24 -8.40
N LEU A 163 -5.43 10.15 -9.09
CA LEU A 163 -4.11 9.55 -8.91
C LEU A 163 -3.03 10.51 -9.46
N PRO A 164 -1.84 10.56 -8.83
CA PRO A 164 -0.76 11.40 -9.33
C PRO A 164 -0.32 10.95 -10.73
N ASP A 165 -0.07 11.92 -11.60
CA ASP A 165 0.56 11.70 -12.91
C ASP A 165 2.07 11.56 -12.68
N LEU A 166 2.56 10.32 -12.61
CA LEU A 166 3.94 9.99 -12.27
C LEU A 166 4.74 9.60 -13.51
N ASP A 167 5.91 10.22 -13.69
CA ASP A 167 6.81 9.90 -14.80
C ASP A 167 7.52 8.54 -14.58
N GLN A 168 7.91 8.23 -13.34
CA GLN A 168 8.67 7.03 -13.01
C GLN A 168 8.37 6.48 -11.61
N ILE A 169 8.61 5.18 -11.42
CA ILE A 169 8.49 4.47 -10.13
C ILE A 169 9.76 3.66 -9.88
N TYR A 170 10.31 3.77 -8.67
CA TYR A 170 11.45 2.98 -8.21
C TYR A 170 11.08 2.22 -6.93
N VAL A 171 11.34 0.91 -6.92
CA VAL A 171 10.96 0.03 -5.79
C VAL A 171 12.19 -0.61 -5.17
N PHE A 172 12.38 -0.43 -3.87
CA PHE A 172 13.44 -1.02 -3.06
C PHE A 172 12.81 -1.85 -1.94
N SER A 173 12.88 -3.17 -2.04
CA SER A 173 12.06 -4.03 -1.18
C SER A 173 12.50 -5.50 -1.11
N ASP A 174 11.69 -6.32 -0.46
CA ASP A 174 11.87 -7.74 -0.24
C ASP A 174 10.91 -8.60 -1.10
N SER A 175 10.51 -9.77 -0.61
CA SER A 175 9.64 -10.71 -1.32
C SER A 175 8.22 -10.20 -1.53
N LEU A 176 7.75 -9.21 -0.76
CA LEU A 176 6.40 -8.65 -0.93
C LEU A 176 6.26 -7.82 -2.22
N ALA A 177 7.37 -7.40 -2.81
CA ALA A 177 7.39 -6.60 -4.04
C ALA A 177 8.33 -7.16 -5.13
N ASP A 178 8.99 -8.30 -4.88
CA ASP A 178 9.90 -8.95 -5.84
C ASP A 178 9.14 -9.45 -7.09
N PRO A 179 9.43 -8.91 -8.30
CA PRO A 179 8.78 -9.30 -9.55
C PRO A 179 9.42 -10.57 -10.17
N GLY A 180 10.28 -11.27 -9.44
CA GLY A 180 11.03 -12.45 -9.90
C GLY A 180 12.53 -12.20 -10.06
N ASN A 181 13.08 -11.13 -9.47
CA ASN A 181 14.51 -10.84 -9.45
C ASN A 181 15.31 -11.99 -8.82
N ILE A 182 14.95 -12.46 -7.61
CA ILE A 182 15.67 -13.59 -6.99
C ILE A 182 15.50 -14.89 -7.79
N TYR A 183 14.34 -15.08 -8.41
CA TYR A 183 14.09 -16.21 -9.32
C TYR A 183 15.00 -16.17 -10.54
N ASN A 184 15.09 -15.03 -11.21
CA ASN A 184 15.95 -14.83 -12.37
C ASN A 184 17.43 -15.00 -12.00
N ALA A 185 17.84 -14.49 -10.84
CA ALA A 185 19.20 -14.63 -10.34
C ALA A 185 19.53 -16.11 -10.06
N THR A 186 18.77 -16.78 -9.20
CA THR A 186 19.02 -18.18 -8.82
C THR A 186 18.88 -19.16 -9.98
N LYS A 187 17.98 -18.89 -10.94
CA LYS A 187 17.87 -19.64 -12.20
C LYS A 187 19.12 -19.49 -13.07
N SER A 188 19.68 -18.30 -13.14
CA SER A 188 20.95 -18.05 -13.84
C SER A 188 22.12 -18.76 -13.16
N VAL A 189 22.12 -18.78 -11.82
CA VAL A 189 23.07 -19.59 -11.04
C VAL A 189 22.93 -21.08 -11.32
N GLN A 190 21.71 -21.61 -11.42
CA GLN A 190 21.52 -23.04 -11.70
C GLN A 190 22.05 -23.45 -13.09
N LEU A 191 22.00 -22.55 -14.08
CA LEU A 191 22.53 -22.82 -15.42
C LEU A 191 24.05 -23.03 -15.41
N ILE A 192 24.76 -22.26 -14.60
CA ILE A 192 26.22 -22.35 -14.41
C ILE A 192 26.61 -23.38 -13.33
N ASP A 193 25.69 -23.78 -12.46
CA ASP A 193 25.93 -24.77 -11.39
C ASP A 193 26.33 -26.14 -11.96
N ASN A 194 25.80 -26.50 -13.15
CA ASN A 194 26.25 -27.67 -13.92
C ASN A 194 27.76 -27.65 -14.28
N ILE A 195 28.42 -26.50 -14.12
CA ILE A 195 29.84 -26.28 -14.37
C ILE A 195 30.63 -26.24 -13.04
N PHE A 196 30.03 -25.78 -11.92
CA PHE A 196 30.76 -25.43 -10.69
C PHE A 196 30.30 -26.10 -9.38
N GLY A 197 29.09 -26.66 -9.29
CA GLY A 197 28.64 -27.50 -8.16
C GLY A 197 28.25 -26.75 -6.87
N SER A 198 27.70 -25.53 -6.97
CA SER A 198 27.13 -24.74 -5.87
C SER A 198 25.79 -25.26 -5.31
N ASN A 199 25.00 -26.07 -6.04
CA ASN A 199 23.70 -26.63 -5.60
C ASN A 199 22.68 -25.59 -5.07
N ILE A 200 22.74 -24.34 -5.54
CA ILE A 200 21.78 -23.30 -5.13
C ILE A 200 20.42 -23.58 -5.81
N PRO A 201 19.33 -23.77 -5.05
CA PRO A 201 18.02 -24.00 -5.64
C PRO A 201 17.47 -22.73 -6.30
N VAL A 202 16.63 -22.90 -7.31
CA VAL A 202 15.83 -21.80 -7.87
C VAL A 202 14.78 -21.40 -6.85
N THR A 203 14.76 -20.12 -6.49
CA THR A 203 13.91 -19.58 -5.42
C THR A 203 13.09 -18.40 -5.94
N PRO A 204 11.77 -18.35 -5.70
CA PRO A 204 10.95 -19.50 -5.31
C PRO A 204 10.84 -20.52 -6.46
N PRO A 205 10.52 -21.80 -6.19
CA PRO A 205 10.22 -22.75 -7.26
C PRO A 205 8.95 -22.32 -8.02
N SER A 206 8.99 -22.31 -9.34
CA SER A 206 7.83 -21.96 -10.17
C SER A 206 7.58 -23.07 -11.19
N PRO A 207 6.48 -23.86 -11.08
CA PRO A 207 5.43 -23.86 -10.04
C PRO A 207 5.88 -24.36 -8.65
N PRO A 208 5.09 -24.15 -7.56
CA PRO A 208 3.72 -23.61 -7.56
C PRO A 208 3.62 -22.08 -7.62
N TYR A 209 4.70 -21.37 -7.28
CA TYR A 209 4.73 -19.91 -7.30
C TYR A 209 4.60 -19.35 -8.73
N PHE A 210 4.00 -18.17 -8.86
CA PHE A 210 3.73 -17.54 -10.14
C PHE A 210 4.96 -16.82 -10.68
N GLU A 211 5.57 -17.37 -11.74
CA GLU A 211 6.66 -16.73 -12.50
C GLU A 211 7.76 -16.07 -11.64
N GLY A 212 8.11 -16.69 -10.51
CA GLY A 212 9.16 -16.20 -9.60
C GLY A 212 8.73 -15.22 -8.51
N ARG A 213 7.46 -14.80 -8.45
CA ARG A 213 6.90 -14.00 -7.36
C ARG A 213 6.66 -14.90 -6.14
N PHE A 214 6.76 -14.38 -4.93
CA PHE A 214 6.38 -15.12 -3.71
C PHE A 214 4.86 -15.12 -3.49
N SER A 215 4.09 -15.39 -4.54
CA SER A 215 2.63 -15.46 -4.52
C SER A 215 2.11 -16.34 -5.67
N ASN A 216 0.78 -16.47 -5.80
CA ASN A 216 0.11 -17.13 -6.92
C ASN A 216 -0.19 -16.20 -8.11
N GLY A 217 0.32 -14.97 -8.11
CA GLY A 217 0.08 -13.96 -9.14
C GLY A 217 1.03 -12.76 -9.00
N LEU A 218 0.66 -11.64 -9.63
CA LEU A 218 1.39 -10.38 -9.53
C LEU A 218 1.38 -9.83 -8.11
N VAL A 219 2.51 -9.25 -7.69
CA VAL A 219 2.64 -8.53 -6.42
C VAL A 219 2.09 -7.10 -6.53
N TRP A 220 1.84 -6.46 -5.40
CA TRP A 220 1.10 -5.19 -5.33
C TRP A 220 1.76 -4.05 -6.14
N VAL A 221 3.10 -3.95 -6.14
CA VAL A 221 3.81 -2.91 -6.90
C VAL A 221 3.68 -3.06 -8.42
N GLU A 222 3.52 -4.27 -8.93
CA GLU A 222 3.30 -4.51 -10.36
C GLU A 222 1.89 -4.06 -10.78
N ARG A 223 0.91 -4.20 -9.88
CA ARG A 223 -0.45 -3.73 -10.07
C ARG A 223 -0.51 -2.20 -10.01
N LEU A 224 0.19 -1.63 -9.03
CA LEU A 224 0.27 -0.18 -8.85
C LEU A 224 0.82 0.50 -10.10
N ALA A 225 1.95 0.01 -10.61
CA ALA A 225 2.55 0.56 -11.82
C ALA A 225 1.59 0.46 -13.02
N ALA A 226 0.86 -0.64 -13.17
CA ALA A 226 -0.11 -0.80 -14.25
C ALA A 226 -1.30 0.18 -14.16
N GLU A 227 -1.77 0.50 -12.95
CA GLU A 227 -2.86 1.46 -12.73
C GLU A 227 -2.43 2.91 -12.90
N LEU A 228 -1.16 3.20 -12.64
CA LEU A 228 -0.52 4.48 -12.91
C LEU A 228 -0.04 4.62 -14.37
N ASP A 229 -0.27 3.61 -15.22
CA ASP A 229 0.21 3.55 -16.62
C ASP A 229 1.75 3.69 -16.76
N VAL A 230 2.50 3.15 -15.78
CA VAL A 230 3.96 3.14 -15.73
C VAL A 230 4.50 1.73 -16.01
N ASP A 231 5.47 1.62 -16.94
CA ASP A 231 6.16 0.35 -17.23
C ASP A 231 7.26 0.08 -16.19
N LEU A 232 7.02 -0.84 -15.25
CA LEU A 232 7.94 -1.16 -14.16
C LEU A 232 8.78 -2.40 -14.48
N ILE A 233 10.08 -2.21 -14.68
CA ILE A 233 10.98 -3.26 -15.16
C ILE A 233 11.72 -3.93 -14.00
N PRO A 234 11.76 -5.27 -13.89
CA PRO A 234 12.64 -5.95 -12.94
C PRO A 234 14.10 -5.56 -13.17
N SER A 235 14.82 -5.20 -12.10
CA SER A 235 16.26 -4.87 -12.18
C SER A 235 17.09 -5.96 -12.87
N THR A 236 16.67 -7.22 -12.76
CA THR A 236 17.31 -8.35 -13.40
C THR A 236 17.17 -8.41 -14.93
N GLU A 237 16.23 -7.68 -15.53
CA GLU A 237 16.12 -7.58 -16.98
C GLU A 237 17.05 -6.50 -17.58
N LEU A 238 17.55 -5.59 -16.74
CA LEU A 238 18.32 -4.43 -17.17
C LEU A 238 19.84 -4.67 -17.19
N ALA A 239 20.39 -5.44 -16.25
CA ALA A 239 21.83 -5.55 -16.09
C ALA A 239 22.50 -6.59 -17.03
N VAL A 240 23.70 -6.25 -17.51
CA VAL A 240 24.39 -6.95 -18.62
C VAL A 240 25.64 -7.71 -18.16
N ILE A 241 25.71 -9.01 -18.45
CA ILE A 241 26.75 -9.95 -17.97
C ILE A 241 28.13 -9.72 -18.64
N PHE A 242 28.26 -9.79 -19.97
CA PHE A 242 29.56 -9.64 -20.66
C PHE A 242 29.40 -9.18 -22.12
N PRO A 243 30.39 -8.50 -22.72
CA PRO A 243 30.42 -8.29 -24.16
C PRO A 243 30.65 -9.63 -24.89
N GLY A 244 29.57 -10.31 -25.28
CA GLY A 244 29.62 -11.50 -26.16
C GLY A 244 28.84 -12.72 -25.71
N LEU A 245 28.23 -12.72 -24.52
CA LEU A 245 27.19 -13.69 -24.13
C LEU A 245 25.89 -12.92 -23.87
N ASN A 246 24.89 -13.13 -24.72
CA ASN A 246 23.54 -12.61 -24.51
C ASN A 246 22.82 -13.51 -23.51
N LEU A 247 23.04 -13.24 -22.22
CA LEU A 247 22.22 -13.72 -21.13
C LEU A 247 21.64 -12.45 -20.50
N ASN A 248 20.32 -12.25 -20.60
CA ASN A 248 19.60 -11.12 -20.02
C ASN A 248 19.37 -11.43 -18.53
N SER A 249 20.37 -11.20 -17.68
CA SER A 249 20.28 -11.39 -16.22
C SER A 249 21.44 -10.63 -15.54
N PRO A 250 21.31 -10.08 -14.33
CA PRO A 250 22.29 -9.16 -13.73
C PRO A 250 23.36 -9.90 -12.91
N VAL A 251 23.38 -11.23 -12.96
CA VAL A 251 24.30 -12.02 -12.15
C VAL A 251 25.67 -12.03 -12.82
N ASN A 252 26.60 -11.23 -12.29
CA ASN A 252 28.00 -11.27 -12.68
C ASN A 252 28.82 -12.06 -11.66
N LEU A 253 29.08 -13.32 -11.96
CA LEU A 253 29.97 -14.16 -11.16
C LEU A 253 31.36 -13.52 -11.05
N SER A 254 31.70 -12.97 -9.90
CA SER A 254 33.07 -12.56 -9.61
C SER A 254 33.82 -13.76 -9.02
N PHE A 255 34.96 -14.12 -9.62
CA PHE A 255 35.78 -15.26 -9.20
C PHE A 255 37.00 -14.80 -8.39
N SER A 256 36.86 -13.79 -7.53
CA SER A 256 37.97 -13.28 -6.71
C SER A 256 38.01 -13.95 -5.33
N ASP A 257 39.07 -14.76 -5.13
CA ASP A 257 39.62 -15.23 -3.86
C ASP A 257 38.79 -16.18 -2.97
N GLY A 258 37.70 -16.72 -3.52
CA GLY A 258 36.81 -17.71 -2.92
C GLY A 258 35.58 -17.84 -3.81
N PHE A 259 34.77 -18.89 -3.70
CA PHE A 259 33.54 -18.98 -4.49
C PHE A 259 32.52 -17.95 -3.95
N GLY A 260 32.45 -16.77 -4.55
CA GLY A 260 31.44 -15.75 -4.27
C GLY A 260 30.58 -15.49 -5.51
N LEU A 261 29.27 -15.34 -5.32
CA LEU A 261 28.33 -14.94 -6.35
C LEU A 261 27.98 -13.49 -6.04
N GLU A 262 28.50 -12.53 -6.81
CA GLU A 262 28.16 -11.13 -6.63
C GLU A 262 27.14 -10.72 -7.70
N ILE A 263 26.08 -10.01 -7.31
CA ILE A 263 25.17 -9.38 -8.28
C ILE A 263 25.74 -7.98 -8.55
N ASN A 264 25.96 -7.63 -9.82
CA ASN A 264 26.59 -6.34 -10.19
C ASN A 264 25.59 -5.40 -10.86
N SER A 265 25.66 -4.13 -10.48
CA SER A 265 24.77 -3.00 -10.79
C SER A 265 24.99 -2.29 -12.14
N ASN A 266 25.53 -2.95 -13.16
CA ASN A 266 25.84 -2.24 -14.42
C ASN A 266 24.60 -2.00 -15.29
N PHE A 267 23.77 -1.02 -14.90
CA PHE A 267 22.55 -0.61 -15.60
C PHE A 267 22.82 0.37 -16.75
N LYS A 268 23.98 1.03 -16.78
CA LYS A 268 24.46 1.90 -17.88
C LYS A 268 23.56 3.12 -18.12
N GLY A 269 23.08 3.74 -17.05
CA GLY A 269 22.17 4.88 -17.07
C GLY A 269 20.73 4.50 -17.39
N ARG A 270 20.38 3.21 -17.44
CA ARG A 270 18.99 2.82 -17.72
C ARG A 270 18.05 3.19 -16.58
N THR A 271 18.53 3.23 -15.34
CA THR A 271 17.69 3.63 -14.21
C THR A 271 17.35 5.12 -14.25
N THR A 272 17.96 5.92 -15.15
CA THR A 272 17.63 7.34 -15.33
C THR A 272 16.53 7.58 -16.36
N GLU A 273 16.15 6.56 -17.12
CA GLU A 273 15.17 6.65 -18.22
C GLU A 273 13.97 5.72 -18.00
N GLU A 274 14.05 4.80 -17.04
CA GLU A 274 13.09 3.72 -16.87
C GLU A 274 12.77 3.49 -15.40
N SER A 275 11.52 3.16 -15.12
CA SER A 275 11.06 2.70 -13.81
C SER A 275 11.62 1.31 -13.52
N VAL A 276 12.20 1.13 -12.34
CA VAL A 276 12.90 -0.12 -11.99
C VAL A 276 12.44 -0.66 -10.65
N ASN A 277 12.11 -1.94 -10.63
CA ASN A 277 11.87 -2.70 -9.42
C ASN A 277 13.13 -3.46 -9.00
N PHE A 278 13.79 -2.97 -7.96
CA PHE A 278 15.00 -3.54 -7.38
C PHE A 278 14.74 -4.60 -6.32
N ALA A 279 13.49 -4.90 -5.97
CA ALA A 279 13.17 -5.78 -4.85
C ALA A 279 13.68 -7.22 -5.04
N PHE A 280 14.19 -7.84 -3.96
CA PHE A 280 14.62 -9.24 -3.94
C PHE A 280 14.05 -9.98 -2.73
N GLY A 281 13.45 -11.15 -2.97
CA GLY A 281 12.98 -12.00 -1.90
C GLY A 281 14.07 -12.38 -0.92
N GLY A 282 13.82 -12.07 0.36
CA GLY A 282 14.76 -12.28 1.46
C GLY A 282 15.64 -11.08 1.80
N ALA A 283 15.52 -9.94 1.10
CA ALA A 283 16.25 -8.71 1.43
C ALA A 283 15.96 -8.23 2.87
N GLN A 284 17.00 -7.89 3.63
CA GLN A 284 16.89 -7.16 4.89
C GLN A 284 17.01 -5.65 4.62
N THR A 285 16.81 -4.79 5.62
CA THR A 285 16.96 -3.33 5.41
C THR A 285 18.41 -2.91 5.20
N GLY A 286 19.38 -3.70 5.70
CA GLY A 286 20.81 -3.50 5.48
C GLY A 286 21.30 -3.91 4.08
N ALA A 287 22.60 -4.17 3.93
CA ALA A 287 23.23 -4.49 2.65
C ALA A 287 22.98 -5.91 2.13
N GLU A 288 22.69 -6.86 3.02
CA GLU A 288 22.55 -8.28 2.71
C GLU A 288 21.11 -8.78 2.97
N GLY A 289 20.78 -9.97 2.49
CA GLY A 289 19.52 -10.64 2.78
C GLY A 289 19.63 -11.66 3.92
N ALA A 290 18.51 -12.30 4.23
CA ALA A 290 18.41 -13.29 5.29
C ALA A 290 18.80 -14.71 4.85
N GLY A 291 19.20 -15.53 5.83
CA GLY A 291 19.43 -16.98 5.67
C GLY A 291 20.84 -17.38 5.25
N GLU A 292 21.08 -18.68 5.07
CA GLU A 292 22.41 -19.25 4.81
C GLU A 292 23.10 -18.76 3.52
N ASN A 293 22.37 -18.08 2.63
CA ASN A 293 22.91 -17.46 1.41
C ASN A 293 22.58 -15.96 1.33
N GLY A 294 22.41 -15.30 2.49
CA GLY A 294 22.07 -13.89 2.60
C GLY A 294 23.00 -12.94 1.82
N GLU A 295 24.30 -13.26 1.77
CA GLU A 295 25.31 -12.53 0.99
C GLU A 295 25.00 -12.46 -0.53
N LEU A 296 24.14 -13.36 -1.04
CA LEU A 296 23.73 -13.39 -2.45
C LEU A 296 22.48 -12.58 -2.74
N ILE A 297 21.77 -12.17 -1.69
CA ILE A 297 20.51 -11.44 -1.76
C ILE A 297 20.84 -9.99 -1.43
N PRO A 298 20.68 -9.05 -2.36
CA PRO A 298 20.94 -7.64 -2.08
C PRO A 298 19.87 -7.15 -1.11
N GLY A 299 20.31 -6.71 0.07
CA GLY A 299 19.44 -6.00 1.00
C GLY A 299 19.05 -4.63 0.43
N ILE A 300 18.11 -3.94 1.08
CA ILE A 300 17.55 -2.67 0.59
C ILE A 300 18.65 -1.62 0.42
N GLN A 301 19.60 -1.53 1.35
CA GLN A 301 20.76 -0.64 1.21
C GLN A 301 21.54 -0.88 -0.08
N GLN A 302 21.75 -2.15 -0.45
CA GLN A 302 22.47 -2.48 -1.68
C GLN A 302 21.66 -2.12 -2.93
N GLN A 303 20.34 -2.30 -2.88
CA GLN A 303 19.41 -1.94 -3.95
C GLN A 303 19.41 -0.42 -4.20
N VAL A 304 19.43 0.38 -3.14
CA VAL A 304 19.52 1.86 -3.22
C VAL A 304 20.89 2.30 -3.72
N GLU A 305 21.97 1.70 -3.24
CA GLU A 305 23.33 1.99 -3.71
C GLU A 305 23.43 1.77 -5.23
N TRP A 306 22.85 0.69 -5.76
CA TRP A 306 22.79 0.41 -7.19
C TRP A 306 22.12 1.50 -8.01
N PHE A 307 21.00 2.05 -7.52
CA PHE A 307 20.31 3.16 -8.16
C PHE A 307 21.16 4.43 -8.16
N ILE A 308 21.74 4.77 -7.01
CA ILE A 308 22.61 5.94 -6.83
C ILE A 308 23.85 5.86 -7.72
N GLU A 309 24.52 4.69 -7.74
CA GLU A 309 25.71 4.47 -8.55
C GLU A 309 25.43 4.65 -10.05
N ASP A 310 24.29 4.19 -10.55
CA ASP A 310 23.96 4.33 -11.97
C ASP A 310 23.70 5.80 -12.35
N HIS A 311 23.00 6.55 -11.49
CA HIS A 311 22.79 7.99 -11.66
C HIS A 311 24.11 8.77 -11.61
N GLN A 312 24.98 8.46 -10.66
CA GLN A 312 26.32 9.06 -10.57
C GLN A 312 27.17 8.75 -11.81
N GLN A 313 27.11 7.52 -12.34
CA GLN A 313 27.81 7.14 -13.57
C GLN A 313 27.25 7.86 -14.81
N ALA A 314 25.94 8.12 -14.82
CA ALA A 314 25.26 8.86 -15.88
C ALA A 314 25.39 10.39 -15.77
N ASP A 315 25.94 10.92 -14.67
CA ASP A 315 26.00 12.36 -14.35
C ASP A 315 24.59 12.98 -14.25
N THR A 316 23.67 12.24 -13.65
CA THR A 316 22.26 12.64 -13.42
C THR A 316 21.91 12.63 -11.92
N THR A 317 20.77 13.24 -11.60
CA THR A 317 20.12 13.21 -10.28
C THR A 317 18.88 12.34 -10.35
N ALA A 318 18.42 11.85 -9.19
CA ALA A 318 17.11 11.23 -9.07
C ALA A 318 16.02 12.20 -9.54
N ASP A 319 15.00 11.67 -10.21
CA ASP A 319 13.86 12.45 -10.68
C ASP A 319 13.02 12.90 -9.48
N SER A 320 12.75 14.20 -9.37
CA SER A 320 11.96 14.75 -8.26
C SER A 320 10.48 14.47 -8.38
N ASP A 321 9.99 14.14 -9.58
CA ASP A 321 8.58 13.90 -9.86
C ASP A 321 8.26 12.39 -9.93
N ALA A 322 9.25 11.54 -9.61
CA ALA A 322 9.12 10.09 -9.53
C ALA A 322 8.74 9.61 -8.13
N LEU A 323 8.10 8.44 -8.06
CA LEU A 323 7.73 7.78 -6.82
C LEU A 323 8.80 6.79 -6.36
N TYR A 324 9.23 6.90 -5.10
CA TYR A 324 10.23 6.04 -4.48
C TYR A 324 9.59 5.17 -3.38
N ILE A 325 9.49 3.87 -3.62
CA ILE A 325 8.85 2.92 -2.71
C ILE A 325 9.94 2.17 -1.92
N ILE A 326 9.90 2.29 -0.60
CA ILE A 326 10.77 1.54 0.33
C ILE A 326 9.89 0.67 1.22
N SER A 327 10.06 -0.64 1.14
CA SER A 327 9.27 -1.59 1.93
C SER A 327 10.11 -2.79 2.35
N GLY A 328 10.14 -3.12 3.64
CA GLY A 328 10.90 -4.27 4.13
C GLY A 328 11.05 -4.22 5.65
N GLY A 329 11.91 -5.09 6.19
CA GLY A 329 12.16 -5.18 7.63
C GLY A 329 11.80 -6.55 8.20
N ARG A 330 10.86 -7.28 7.60
CA ARG A 330 10.45 -8.61 8.09
C ARG A 330 11.62 -9.59 8.17
N ASN A 331 12.51 -9.57 7.18
CA ASN A 331 13.68 -10.46 7.11
C ASN A 331 14.77 -10.11 8.13
N ASP A 332 14.71 -8.93 8.76
CA ASP A 332 15.63 -8.50 9.82
C ASP A 332 15.29 -9.16 11.16
N TYR A 333 14.03 -9.57 11.36
CA TYR A 333 13.55 -10.13 12.62
C TYR A 333 13.77 -11.64 12.77
N SER A 334 14.95 -12.17 12.43
CA SER A 334 15.28 -13.60 12.59
C SER A 334 16.36 -13.89 13.66
N ASP A 335 16.02 -14.79 14.60
CA ASP A 335 16.82 -15.57 15.56
C ASP A 335 17.89 -14.93 16.49
N ASP A 336 18.30 -13.67 16.35
CA ASP A 336 19.36 -13.05 17.19
C ASP A 336 18.94 -11.75 17.92
N ASN A 337 17.79 -11.77 18.61
CA ASN A 337 17.26 -10.61 19.38
C ASN A 337 17.37 -9.27 18.61
N PRO A 338 16.68 -9.18 17.47
CA PRO A 338 16.75 -8.04 16.56
C PRO A 338 16.39 -6.74 17.29
N ASN A 339 17.07 -5.66 16.94
CA ASN A 339 16.83 -4.33 17.48
C ASN A 339 16.03 -3.50 16.46
N PRO A 340 14.74 -3.18 16.73
CA PRO A 340 13.94 -2.36 15.83
C PRO A 340 14.58 -1.02 15.44
N GLU A 341 15.36 -0.43 16.34
CA GLU A 341 16.08 0.83 16.08
C GLU A 341 17.08 0.68 14.92
N ASP A 342 17.82 -0.43 14.84
CA ASP A 342 18.77 -0.66 13.74
C ASP A 342 18.04 -0.82 12.40
N VAL A 343 16.88 -1.48 12.40
CA VAL A 343 16.06 -1.71 11.19
C VAL A 343 15.49 -0.39 10.67
N VAL A 344 14.93 0.45 11.56
CA VAL A 344 14.37 1.76 11.20
C VAL A 344 15.47 2.76 10.80
N ASN A 345 16.62 2.75 11.48
CA ASN A 345 17.76 3.59 11.11
C ASN A 345 18.28 3.28 9.70
N ASN A 346 18.24 2.03 9.25
CA ASN A 346 18.58 1.70 7.86
C ASN A 346 17.58 2.34 6.90
N ILE A 347 16.27 2.22 7.15
CA ILE A 347 15.22 2.84 6.32
C ILE A 347 15.40 4.36 6.25
N GLU A 348 15.66 5.01 7.39
CA GLU A 348 15.97 6.44 7.48
C GLU A 348 17.13 6.83 6.55
N GLN A 349 18.26 6.11 6.66
CA GLN A 349 19.46 6.35 5.85
C GLN A 349 19.19 6.19 4.35
N GLU A 350 18.37 5.22 3.95
CA GLU A 350 18.04 5.01 2.54
C GLU A 350 17.17 6.15 1.98
N ILE A 351 16.21 6.66 2.76
CA ILE A 351 15.41 7.85 2.39
C ILE A 351 16.33 9.07 2.24
N GLU A 352 17.20 9.32 3.22
CA GLU A 352 18.14 10.44 3.18
C GLU A 352 19.08 10.34 1.97
N SER A 353 19.60 9.15 1.66
CA SER A 353 20.51 8.91 0.55
C SER A 353 19.86 9.17 -0.82
N LEU A 354 18.61 8.74 -1.01
CA LEU A 354 17.83 9.04 -2.22
C LEU A 354 17.48 10.53 -2.30
N TYR A 355 17.09 11.15 -1.17
CA TYR A 355 16.77 12.57 -1.10
C TYR A 355 17.97 13.45 -1.46
N GLU A 356 19.17 13.10 -0.99
CA GLU A 356 20.43 13.80 -1.27
C GLU A 356 20.72 13.90 -2.78
N ILE A 357 20.31 12.90 -3.55
CA ILE A 357 20.51 12.87 -5.00
C ILE A 357 19.30 13.34 -5.81
N GLY A 358 18.17 13.71 -5.19
CA GLY A 358 17.06 14.40 -5.87
C GLY A 358 15.65 13.87 -5.60
N ALA A 359 15.50 12.69 -5.01
CA ALA A 359 14.19 12.07 -4.76
C ALA A 359 13.33 12.90 -3.80
N ARG A 360 12.02 13.01 -4.03
CA ARG A 360 11.12 13.83 -3.21
C ARG A 360 9.90 13.08 -2.70
N ASP A 361 9.29 12.21 -3.50
CA ASP A 361 8.04 11.53 -3.14
C ASP A 361 8.27 10.07 -2.75
N PHE A 362 8.00 9.75 -1.48
CA PHE A 362 8.31 8.45 -0.91
C PHE A 362 7.06 7.76 -0.36
N LEU A 363 6.93 6.47 -0.66
CA LEU A 363 6.03 5.56 0.06
C LEU A 363 6.87 4.61 0.92
N VAL A 364 6.56 4.54 2.20
CA VAL A 364 7.28 3.70 3.16
C VAL A 364 6.31 2.80 3.89
N SER A 365 6.44 1.48 3.77
CA SER A 365 5.54 0.57 4.49
C SER A 365 6.00 0.33 5.92
N ASN A 366 5.05 0.33 6.86
CA ASN A 366 5.29 -0.29 8.16
C ASN A 366 5.12 -1.83 8.06
N LEU A 367 5.33 -2.54 9.18
CA LEU A 367 5.23 -4.00 9.21
C LEU A 367 3.83 -4.47 9.64
N SER A 368 3.27 -5.41 8.88
CA SER A 368 2.16 -6.25 9.37
C SER A 368 2.60 -7.07 10.58
N ASP A 369 1.66 -7.38 11.50
CA ASP A 369 1.98 -8.07 12.76
C ASP A 369 2.65 -9.43 12.51
N LEU A 370 3.96 -9.47 12.74
CA LEU A 370 4.79 -10.65 12.52
C LEU A 370 4.38 -11.80 13.45
N GLY A 371 3.79 -11.51 14.61
CA GLY A 371 3.32 -12.51 15.57
C GLY A 371 2.10 -13.29 15.10
N LYS A 372 1.33 -12.74 14.15
CA LYS A 372 0.09 -13.34 13.62
C LYS A 372 0.31 -14.15 12.32
N LEU A 373 1.54 -14.22 11.82
CA LEU A 373 1.87 -14.97 10.61
C LEU A 373 1.85 -16.50 10.87
N PRO A 374 1.45 -17.33 9.89
CA PRO A 374 1.47 -18.79 10.03
C PRO A 374 2.87 -19.37 10.29
N ALA A 375 3.92 -18.69 9.81
CA ALA A 375 5.31 -19.07 10.04
C ALA A 375 5.77 -18.85 11.49
N THR A 376 5.09 -17.99 12.25
CA THR A 376 5.53 -17.61 13.59
C THR A 376 5.11 -18.66 14.62
N PRO A 377 6.05 -19.31 15.31
CA PRO A 377 5.71 -20.31 16.31
C PRO A 377 4.90 -19.67 17.46
N ALA A 378 3.81 -20.32 17.88
CA ALA A 378 2.94 -19.80 18.95
C ALA A 378 3.66 -19.33 20.24
N PRO A 379 4.76 -19.96 20.72
CA PRO A 379 5.51 -19.44 21.87
C PRO A 379 6.23 -18.10 21.65
N LEU A 380 6.42 -17.69 20.39
CA LEU A 380 7.11 -16.47 19.99
C LEU A 380 6.15 -15.40 19.46
N ALA A 381 4.86 -15.70 19.29
CA ALA A 381 3.88 -14.76 18.73
C ALA A 381 3.90 -13.39 19.43
N ASP A 382 3.72 -13.34 20.75
CA ASP A 382 3.77 -12.09 21.53
C ASP A 382 5.10 -11.34 21.39
N THR A 383 6.21 -12.06 21.19
CA THR A 383 7.54 -11.44 21.02
C THR A 383 7.65 -10.75 19.66
N PHE A 384 7.18 -11.41 18.60
CA PHE A 384 7.18 -10.85 17.24
C PHE A 384 6.14 -9.73 17.06
N SER A 385 4.98 -9.83 17.72
CA SER A 385 4.04 -8.70 17.80
C SER A 385 4.68 -7.50 18.51
N GLY A 386 5.41 -7.74 19.61
CA GLY A 386 6.14 -6.66 20.30
C GLY A 386 7.26 -6.04 19.46
N TYR A 387 7.95 -6.82 18.62
CA TYR A 387 8.90 -6.25 17.65
C TYR A 387 8.20 -5.41 16.58
N THR A 388 7.03 -5.84 16.12
CA THR A 388 6.24 -5.10 15.13
C THR A 388 5.75 -3.77 15.70
N GLU A 389 5.17 -3.77 16.91
CA GLU A 389 4.71 -2.56 17.61
C GLU A 389 5.87 -1.56 17.78
N ALA A 390 7.01 -2.03 18.30
CA ALA A 390 8.18 -1.17 18.48
C ALA A 390 8.76 -0.64 17.15
N HIS A 391 8.79 -1.46 16.09
CA HIS A 391 9.22 -1.00 14.76
C HIS A 391 8.29 0.08 14.23
N ASN A 392 6.98 -0.17 14.24
CA ASN A 392 6.00 0.72 13.63
C ASN A 392 5.93 2.07 14.38
N GLU A 393 6.00 2.07 15.72
CA GLU A 393 6.07 3.29 16.52
C GLU A 393 7.34 4.12 16.21
N LEU A 394 8.50 3.45 16.10
CA LEU A 394 9.76 4.11 15.76
C LEU A 394 9.74 4.67 14.34
N LEU A 395 9.26 3.89 13.37
CA LEU A 395 9.14 4.31 11.98
C LEU A 395 8.23 5.54 11.86
N GLU A 396 7.07 5.54 12.52
CA GLU A 396 6.17 6.70 12.53
C GLU A 396 6.86 7.95 13.09
N GLN A 397 7.58 7.82 14.21
CA GLN A 397 8.34 8.93 14.76
C GLN A 397 9.40 9.44 13.77
N THR A 398 10.22 8.54 13.22
CA THR A 398 11.30 8.88 12.28
C THR A 398 10.76 9.58 11.04
N ILE A 399 9.69 9.07 10.44
CA ILE A 399 9.11 9.66 9.21
C ILE A 399 8.51 11.05 9.49
N ASN A 400 7.89 11.26 10.65
CA ASN A 400 7.44 12.59 11.07
C ASN A 400 8.63 13.57 11.21
N GLU A 401 9.74 13.13 11.80
CA GLU A 401 10.96 13.93 11.92
C GLU A 401 11.61 14.22 10.55
N LEU A 402 11.59 13.25 9.62
CA LEU A 402 12.07 13.42 8.25
C LEU A 402 11.20 14.41 7.46
N ASN A 403 9.87 14.32 7.54
CA ASN A 403 8.96 15.28 6.88
C ASN A 403 9.16 16.72 7.40
N ASP A 404 9.49 16.89 8.68
CA ASP A 404 9.82 18.20 9.26
C ASP A 404 11.19 18.75 8.80
N SER A 405 12.15 17.87 8.49
CA SER A 405 13.56 18.23 8.25
C SER A 405 13.96 18.24 6.77
N LEU A 406 13.43 17.35 5.96
CA LEU A 406 13.69 17.21 4.53
C LEU A 406 12.77 18.12 3.73
N THR A 407 13.19 19.37 3.56
CA THR A 407 12.36 20.39 2.89
C THR A 407 11.98 20.00 1.47
N GLY A 408 10.68 19.85 1.23
CA GLY A 408 10.12 19.53 -0.08
C GLY A 408 10.14 18.04 -0.40
N ALA A 409 10.57 17.18 0.52
CA ALA A 409 10.21 15.78 0.48
C ALA A 409 8.78 15.61 0.99
N ASN A 410 8.10 14.60 0.45
CA ASN A 410 6.84 14.11 0.93
C ASN A 410 6.98 12.61 1.19
N ILE A 411 6.85 12.20 2.45
CA ILE A 411 7.05 10.83 2.87
C ILE A 411 5.76 10.32 3.51
N VAL A 412 5.11 9.37 2.85
CA VAL A 412 3.84 8.79 3.28
C VAL A 412 4.08 7.38 3.81
N ILE A 413 3.58 7.13 5.03
CA ILE A 413 3.57 5.78 5.59
C ILE A 413 2.39 5.00 5.05
N LEU A 414 2.67 3.82 4.49
CA LEU A 414 1.65 2.82 4.17
C LEU A 414 1.46 1.94 5.41
N ASP A 415 0.32 2.12 6.09
CA ASP A 415 0.00 1.35 7.30
C ASP A 415 -0.54 -0.05 6.97
N PHE A 416 0.38 -0.91 6.52
CA PHE A 416 0.10 -2.32 6.25
C PHE A 416 -0.23 -3.11 7.52
N ASN A 417 0.10 -2.59 8.71
CA ASN A 417 -0.34 -3.15 9.97
C ASN A 417 -1.85 -2.99 10.17
N ALA A 418 -2.36 -1.77 10.01
CA ALA A 418 -3.78 -1.49 10.12
C ALA A 418 -4.61 -2.23 9.06
N LEU A 419 -4.15 -2.27 7.80
CA LEU A 419 -4.80 -3.06 6.75
C LEU A 419 -4.85 -4.55 7.11
N PHE A 420 -3.73 -5.10 7.58
CA PHE A 420 -3.64 -6.51 7.95
C PHE A 420 -4.56 -6.86 9.12
N ASP A 421 -4.63 -6.00 10.14
CA ASP A 421 -5.54 -6.19 11.27
C ASP A 421 -7.00 -6.09 10.85
N ASP A 422 -7.35 -5.15 9.97
CA ASP A 422 -8.72 -5.04 9.42
C ASP A 422 -9.10 -6.26 8.57
N ILE A 423 -8.18 -6.82 7.78
CA ILE A 423 -8.41 -8.08 7.04
C ILE A 423 -8.65 -9.25 8.00
N LEU A 424 -7.88 -9.34 9.09
CA LEU A 424 -8.03 -10.42 10.07
C LEU A 424 -9.36 -10.34 10.84
N GLU A 425 -9.80 -9.11 11.16
CA GLU A 425 -11.06 -8.87 11.88
C GLU A 425 -12.28 -9.00 10.96
N ASN A 426 -12.16 -8.53 9.71
CA ASN A 426 -13.25 -8.37 8.76
C ASN A 426 -12.98 -9.02 7.38
N PRO A 427 -12.64 -10.32 7.32
CA PRO A 427 -12.21 -10.94 6.05
C PRO A 427 -13.29 -10.94 4.96
N GLY A 428 -14.58 -10.89 5.35
CA GLY A 428 -15.70 -10.86 4.42
C GLY A 428 -15.78 -9.60 3.57
N ASP A 429 -15.27 -8.45 4.04
CA ASP A 429 -15.24 -7.20 3.27
C ASP A 429 -14.22 -7.25 2.11
N TYR A 430 -13.34 -8.24 2.17
CA TYR A 430 -12.25 -8.49 1.24
C TYR A 430 -12.47 -9.78 0.41
N ASP A 431 -13.67 -10.36 0.45
CA ASP A 431 -14.00 -11.65 -0.18
C ASP A 431 -13.13 -12.83 0.32
N LEU A 432 -12.51 -12.70 1.50
CA LEU A 432 -11.67 -13.73 2.10
C LEU A 432 -12.47 -14.62 3.07
N THR A 433 -12.17 -15.92 3.05
CA THR A 433 -12.78 -16.91 3.96
C THR A 433 -11.75 -17.62 4.85
N ASN A 434 -10.47 -17.57 4.51
CA ASN A 434 -9.38 -18.12 5.32
C ASN A 434 -8.25 -17.11 5.53
N VAL A 435 -8.11 -16.62 6.76
CA VAL A 435 -7.07 -15.66 7.14
C VAL A 435 -6.08 -16.20 8.16
N THR A 436 -6.00 -17.52 8.30
CA THR A 436 -5.17 -18.16 9.34
C THR A 436 -4.24 -19.22 8.78
N ASP A 437 -4.72 -20.08 7.89
CA ASP A 437 -3.93 -21.19 7.35
C ASP A 437 -3.35 -20.82 5.97
N PRO A 438 -2.11 -21.24 5.65
CA PRO A 438 -1.55 -21.04 4.32
C PRO A 438 -2.27 -21.91 3.28
N TYR A 439 -2.38 -21.40 2.05
CA TYR A 439 -2.96 -22.14 0.93
C TYR A 439 -2.09 -23.34 0.51
N LEU A 440 -0.77 -23.17 0.50
CA LEU A 440 0.20 -24.22 0.24
C LEU A 440 0.55 -24.99 1.52
N ASP A 441 0.68 -26.32 1.41
CA ASP A 441 1.22 -27.15 2.48
C ASP A 441 2.70 -26.73 2.77
N PRO A 442 3.06 -26.39 4.03
CA PRO A 442 4.37 -25.81 4.35
C PRO A 442 5.58 -26.70 4.05
N ILE A 443 5.37 -28.01 3.80
CA ILE A 443 6.46 -28.97 3.59
C ILE A 443 6.50 -29.42 2.13
N THR A 444 5.35 -29.76 1.56
CA THR A 444 5.23 -30.33 0.23
C THR A 444 5.02 -29.28 -0.86
N LEU A 445 4.62 -28.06 -0.48
CA LEU A 445 4.21 -26.99 -1.38
C LEU A 445 3.04 -27.39 -2.30
N GLU A 446 2.29 -28.42 -1.94
CA GLU A 446 1.09 -28.83 -2.65
C GLU A 446 -0.09 -27.91 -2.25
N PRO A 447 -0.94 -27.50 -3.20
CA PRO A 447 -2.07 -26.62 -2.92
C PRO A 447 -3.16 -27.33 -2.12
N THR A 448 -3.91 -26.56 -1.31
CA THR A 448 -5.06 -27.09 -0.57
C THR A 448 -6.15 -27.60 -1.52
N VAL A 449 -6.44 -28.91 -1.44
CA VAL A 449 -7.34 -29.59 -2.38
C VAL A 449 -8.78 -29.08 -2.27
N GLY A 450 -9.29 -28.53 -3.37
CA GLY A 450 -10.68 -28.07 -3.48
C GLY A 450 -10.94 -26.68 -2.90
N ALA A 451 -9.89 -25.97 -2.46
CA ALA A 451 -9.96 -24.60 -2.01
C ALA A 451 -9.77 -23.61 -3.17
N ASN A 452 -10.42 -22.45 -3.07
CA ASN A 452 -10.19 -21.29 -3.94
C ASN A 452 -9.07 -20.44 -3.33
N VAL A 453 -7.97 -20.23 -4.06
CA VAL A 453 -6.81 -19.47 -3.56
C VAL A 453 -7.14 -18.00 -3.34
N ASP A 454 -8.08 -17.44 -4.09
CA ASP A 454 -8.47 -16.03 -3.97
C ASP A 454 -9.25 -15.73 -2.68
N GLU A 455 -9.69 -16.77 -1.94
CA GLU A 455 -10.35 -16.62 -0.63
C GLU A 455 -9.38 -16.75 0.56
N TYR A 456 -8.08 -16.87 0.29
CA TYR A 456 -7.03 -17.03 1.31
C TYR A 456 -6.21 -15.76 1.48
N LEU A 457 -5.90 -15.42 2.74
CA LEU A 457 -4.94 -14.38 3.06
C LEU A 457 -3.53 -14.80 2.65
N PHE A 458 -3.14 -16.00 3.09
CA PHE A 458 -1.76 -16.49 3.00
C PHE A 458 -1.61 -17.51 1.87
N TYR A 459 -0.68 -17.24 0.94
CA TYR A 459 -0.31 -18.20 -0.10
C TYR A 459 0.58 -19.31 0.46
N ASP A 460 1.63 -18.93 1.18
CA ASP A 460 2.47 -19.83 1.98
C ASP A 460 2.48 -19.38 3.45
N THR A 461 3.40 -19.86 4.29
CA THR A 461 3.40 -19.52 5.72
C THR A 461 3.72 -18.04 6.02
N VAL A 462 4.07 -17.26 5.01
CA VAL A 462 4.64 -15.92 5.12
C VAL A 462 3.90 -14.94 4.22
N HIS A 463 3.78 -15.29 2.95
CA HIS A 463 3.44 -14.36 1.89
C HIS A 463 1.95 -14.34 1.58
N PRO A 464 1.41 -13.18 1.22
CA PRO A 464 0.01 -13.05 0.84
C PRO A 464 -0.30 -13.68 -0.52
N THR A 465 -1.57 -14.01 -0.74
CA THR A 465 -2.07 -14.39 -2.07
C THR A 465 -2.13 -13.20 -3.02
N ALA A 466 -2.27 -13.48 -4.32
CA ALA A 466 -2.42 -12.46 -5.34
C ALA A 466 -3.68 -11.62 -5.16
N ALA A 467 -4.73 -12.19 -4.55
CA ALA A 467 -5.95 -11.47 -4.17
C ALA A 467 -5.65 -10.45 -3.07
N VAL A 468 -4.84 -10.82 -2.08
CA VAL A 468 -4.40 -9.87 -1.04
C VAL A 468 -3.45 -8.82 -1.59
N HIS A 469 -2.58 -9.15 -2.56
CA HIS A 469 -1.80 -8.13 -3.25
C HIS A 469 -2.66 -7.13 -4.04
N GLU A 470 -3.84 -7.53 -4.52
CA GLU A 470 -4.83 -6.62 -5.11
C GLU A 470 -5.43 -5.70 -4.05
N ILE A 471 -5.83 -6.26 -2.91
CA ILE A 471 -6.33 -5.48 -1.76
C ILE A 471 -5.28 -4.49 -1.25
N THR A 472 -4.01 -4.91 -1.15
CA THR A 472 -2.89 -4.04 -0.76
C THR A 472 -2.70 -2.92 -1.78
N ASN A 473 -2.77 -3.22 -3.07
CA ASN A 473 -2.69 -2.22 -4.12
C ASN A 473 -3.81 -1.18 -4.02
N ASP A 474 -5.06 -1.63 -3.85
CA ASP A 474 -6.21 -0.74 -3.66
C ASP A 474 -6.01 0.16 -2.43
N PHE A 475 -5.51 -0.41 -1.32
CA PHE A 475 -5.14 0.36 -0.13
C PHE A 475 -4.07 1.41 -0.43
N VAL A 476 -3.03 1.06 -1.20
CA VAL A 476 -1.97 2.00 -1.55
C VAL A 476 -2.51 3.15 -2.40
N LEU A 477 -3.27 2.87 -3.46
CA LEU A 477 -3.88 3.93 -4.29
C LEU A 477 -4.71 4.93 -3.47
N LYS A 478 -5.47 4.42 -2.50
CA LYS A 478 -6.28 5.25 -1.59
C LYS A 478 -5.44 6.17 -0.71
N ASN A 479 -4.24 5.73 -0.33
CA ASN A 479 -3.32 6.49 0.52
C ASN A 479 -2.32 7.35 -0.29
N MET A 480 -2.20 7.11 -1.60
CA MET A 480 -1.41 7.92 -2.52
C MET A 480 -2.01 9.29 -2.81
N SER A 481 -3.29 9.54 -2.47
CA SER A 481 -3.90 10.88 -2.55
C SER A 481 -3.30 11.90 -1.56
N LEU A 482 -2.31 11.48 -0.77
CA LEU A 482 -1.52 12.31 0.13
C LEU A 482 -0.15 12.71 -0.48
N VAL A 483 0.10 12.34 -1.75
CA VAL A 483 1.33 12.64 -2.49
C VAL A 483 1.15 13.81 -3.45
#